data_AF-A0A7N5KDN2-F1
#
_entry.id   AF-A0A7N5KDN2-F1
#
_cell.length_a   1.000
_cell.length_b   1.000
_cell.length_c   1.000
_cell.angle_alpha   90.00
_cell.angle_beta   90.00
_cell.angle_gamma   90.00
#
_symmetry.space_group_name_H-M   'P 1'
#
loop_
_entity.id
_entity.type
_entity.pdbx_description
1 polymer ?
#
loop_
_entity_poly.entity_id
_entity_poly.type
_entity_poly.pdbx_seq_one_letter_code
_entity_poly.pdbx_strand_id
1 'polypeptide(L)'
;MEPPTMNPVVEPLSWMLGTWLSDPPGAGTFPALQPFQYLEEAYISHVGQPVLNFSFNAFHLDTRRPMHRECGFIRLKPDTNKVAFISAQNTGIVEVEEGEVNGQELCITSHSIARMSFAKEPHVEQVSLPLQPSLLPPCAFSPQRAQIIPWPGVCLST
;
A
#
# COMPACT_ATOMS: atom_id res chain seq x y z
N MET A 1 -4.52 20.84 -18.64
CA MET A 1 -3.18 20.23 -18.75
C MET A 1 -3.40 18.78 -19.13
N GLU A 2 -2.76 18.29 -20.18
CA GLU A 2 -2.90 16.89 -20.62
C GLU A 2 -2.33 15.95 -19.54
N PRO A 3 -2.97 14.81 -19.25
CA PRO A 3 -2.42 13.85 -18.29
C PRO A 3 -1.05 13.37 -18.78
N PRO A 4 -0.04 13.29 -17.89
CA PRO A 4 1.29 12.86 -18.27
C PRO A 4 1.26 11.43 -18.81
N THR A 5 2.02 11.16 -19.88
CA THR A 5 2.18 9.81 -20.42
C THR A 5 2.86 8.90 -19.39
N MET A 6 2.31 7.70 -19.18
CA MET A 6 2.88 6.71 -18.27
C MET A 6 4.25 6.23 -18.77
N ASN A 7 5.22 6.10 -17.86
CA ASN A 7 6.53 5.57 -18.20
C ASN A 7 6.44 4.05 -18.46
N PRO A 8 7.03 3.51 -19.54
CA PRO A 8 6.99 2.08 -19.82
C PRO A 8 7.56 1.21 -18.70
N VAL A 9 8.49 1.73 -17.89
CA VAL A 9 9.08 1.00 -16.75
C VAL A 9 8.04 0.62 -15.70
N VAL A 10 6.97 1.42 -15.52
CA VAL A 10 5.93 1.15 -14.52
C VAL A 10 4.70 0.47 -15.10
N GLU A 11 4.72 0.13 -16.40
CA GLU A 11 3.61 -0.57 -17.06
C GLU A 11 3.22 -1.89 -16.36
N PRO A 12 4.16 -2.72 -15.84
CA PRO A 12 3.81 -3.94 -15.10
C PRO A 12 3.02 -3.68 -13.80
N LEU A 13 3.06 -2.46 -13.27
CA LEU A 13 2.34 -2.03 -12.07
C LEU A 13 1.10 -1.17 -12.40
N SER A 14 0.75 -1.02 -13.68
CA SER A 14 -0.37 -0.16 -14.12
C SER A 14 -1.72 -0.57 -13.53
N TRP A 15 -1.89 -1.86 -13.20
CA TRP A 15 -3.08 -2.38 -12.54
C TRP A 15 -3.31 -1.82 -11.13
N MET A 16 -2.29 -1.22 -10.51
CA MET A 16 -2.38 -0.57 -9.20
C MET A 16 -2.86 0.88 -9.30
N LEU A 17 -2.85 1.50 -10.48
CA LEU A 17 -3.19 2.91 -10.64
C LEU A 17 -4.67 3.16 -10.36
N GLY A 18 -4.96 4.14 -9.50
CA GLY A 18 -6.32 4.50 -9.18
C GLY A 18 -6.50 5.02 -7.76
N THR A 19 -7.77 5.25 -7.44
CA THR A 19 -8.21 5.46 -6.05
C THR A 19 -8.95 4.21 -5.63
N TRP A 20 -8.55 3.66 -4.49
CA TRP A 20 -9.02 2.41 -3.96
C TRP A 20 -9.64 2.61 -2.59
N LEU A 21 -10.75 1.95 -2.33
CA LEU A 21 -11.44 1.96 -1.05
C LEU A 21 -11.53 0.54 -0.51
N SER A 22 -11.30 0.37 0.78
CA SER A 22 -11.55 -0.91 1.44
C SER A 22 -13.03 -1.27 1.41
N ASP A 23 -13.39 -2.37 0.75
CA ASP A 23 -14.71 -3.00 0.89
C ASP A 23 -14.58 -4.53 0.66
N PRO A 24 -14.81 -5.37 1.70
CA PRO A 24 -15.20 -5.00 3.06
C PRO A 24 -14.12 -4.20 3.82
N PRO A 25 -14.46 -3.57 4.96
CA PRO A 25 -13.48 -2.87 5.80
C PRO A 25 -12.27 -3.75 6.12
N GLY A 26 -11.10 -3.12 6.21
CA GLY A 26 -9.87 -3.79 6.63
C GLY A 26 -9.99 -4.33 8.06
N ALA A 27 -9.33 -5.46 8.32
CA ALA A 27 -9.29 -6.11 9.63
C ALA A 27 -7.87 -6.06 10.19
N GLY A 28 -7.72 -5.43 11.35
CA GLY A 28 -6.45 -5.35 12.08
C GLY A 28 -6.44 -6.30 13.27
N THR A 29 -5.36 -7.06 13.41
CA THR A 29 -5.09 -7.92 14.58
C THR A 29 -3.67 -7.71 15.05
N PHE A 30 -3.47 -7.68 16.36
CA PHE A 30 -2.14 -7.62 16.96
C PHE A 30 -2.23 -8.30 18.34
N PRO A 31 -1.28 -9.14 18.78
CA PRO A 31 -1.43 -9.92 20.02
C PRO A 31 -1.79 -9.10 21.28
N ALA A 32 -1.32 -7.85 21.37
CA ALA A 32 -1.60 -6.96 22.48
C ALA A 32 -2.88 -6.11 22.34
N LEU A 33 -3.60 -6.20 21.21
CA LEU A 33 -4.79 -5.41 20.91
C LEU A 33 -5.98 -6.32 20.61
N GLN A 34 -7.18 -5.86 20.96
CA GLN A 34 -8.39 -6.51 20.47
C GLN A 34 -8.48 -6.37 18.95
N PRO A 35 -8.98 -7.38 18.21
CA PRO A 35 -9.26 -7.26 16.79
C PRO A 35 -10.11 -6.01 16.52
N PHE A 36 -9.76 -5.26 15.48
CA PHE A 36 -10.46 -4.03 15.11
C PHE A 36 -10.67 -3.97 13.60
N GLN A 37 -11.61 -3.13 13.17
CA GLN A 37 -11.85 -2.85 11.77
C GLN A 37 -11.55 -1.39 11.45
N TYR A 38 -11.13 -1.14 10.22
CA TYR A 38 -10.82 0.19 9.73
C TYR A 38 -11.24 0.33 8.27
N LEU A 39 -11.43 1.58 7.86
CA LEU A 39 -11.58 1.91 6.45
C LEU A 39 -10.25 2.40 5.93
N GLU A 40 -9.96 2.10 4.68
CA GLU A 40 -8.72 2.50 4.03
C GLU A 40 -9.00 3.11 2.67
N GLU A 41 -8.37 4.26 2.43
CA GLU A 41 -8.33 4.91 1.13
C GLU A 41 -6.90 4.89 0.62
N ALA A 42 -6.68 4.21 -0.50
CA ALA A 42 -5.39 4.14 -1.16
C ALA A 42 -5.42 4.92 -2.47
N TYR A 43 -4.48 5.84 -2.64
CA TYR A 43 -4.33 6.63 -3.86
C TYR A 43 -2.98 6.33 -4.50
N ILE A 44 -2.99 5.77 -5.71
CA ILE A 44 -1.80 5.38 -6.45
C ILE A 44 -1.80 6.08 -7.81
N SER A 45 -0.73 6.81 -8.10
CA SER A 45 -0.64 7.70 -9.26
C SER A 45 0.76 7.72 -9.87
N HIS A 46 0.92 8.36 -11.02
CA HIS A 46 2.22 8.65 -11.62
C HIS A 46 2.24 10.06 -12.21
N VAL A 47 3.44 10.58 -12.42
CA VAL A 47 3.69 11.87 -13.08
C VAL A 47 4.54 11.72 -14.35
N GLY A 48 4.67 10.49 -14.87
CA GLY A 48 5.45 10.16 -16.08
C GLY A 48 6.91 9.79 -15.82
N GLN A 49 7.35 9.87 -14.57
CA GLN A 49 8.61 9.31 -14.11
C GLN A 49 8.51 7.77 -13.97
N PRO A 50 9.63 7.03 -13.95
CA PRO A 50 9.66 5.57 -13.75
C PRO A 50 9.41 5.19 -12.27
N VAL A 51 8.34 5.71 -11.69
CA VAL A 51 7.94 5.56 -10.30
C VAL A 51 6.44 5.78 -10.16
N LEU A 52 5.80 5.00 -9.27
CA LEU A 52 4.44 5.27 -8.80
C LEU A 52 4.51 6.00 -7.46
N ASN A 53 3.62 6.96 -7.26
CA ASN A 53 3.39 7.61 -5.97
C ASN A 53 2.23 6.91 -5.29
N PHE A 54 2.31 6.66 -3.99
CA PHE A 54 1.19 6.15 -3.22
C PHE A 54 0.90 6.98 -1.97
N SER A 55 -0.34 6.94 -1.52
CA SER A 55 -0.76 7.34 -0.18
C SER A 55 -1.85 6.40 0.32
N PHE A 56 -1.65 5.79 1.47
CA PHE A 56 -2.64 4.96 2.15
C PHE A 56 -3.09 5.67 3.42
N ASN A 57 -4.41 5.76 3.60
CA ASN A 57 -5.02 6.53 4.68
C ASN A 57 -6.08 5.70 5.36
N ALA A 58 -5.82 5.31 6.60
CA ALA A 58 -6.75 4.56 7.41
C ALA A 58 -7.63 5.49 8.26
N PHE A 59 -8.89 5.08 8.44
CA PHE A 59 -9.91 5.76 9.21
C PHE A 59 -10.63 4.78 10.12
N HIS A 60 -11.04 5.23 11.30
CA HIS A 60 -11.90 4.43 12.16
C HIS A 60 -13.23 4.16 11.48
N LEU A 61 -13.71 2.91 11.57
CA LEU A 61 -14.92 2.45 10.89
C LEU A 61 -16.14 3.34 11.16
N ASP A 62 -16.50 3.52 12.44
CA ASP A 62 -17.71 4.28 12.81
C ASP A 62 -17.51 5.80 12.78
N THR A 63 -16.44 6.29 13.42
CA THR A 63 -16.25 7.73 13.66
C THR A 63 -15.60 8.47 12.50
N ARG A 64 -15.03 7.74 11.52
CA ARG A 64 -14.23 8.29 10.41
C ARG A 64 -13.04 9.13 10.87
N ARG A 65 -12.63 9.04 12.14
CA ARG A 65 -11.43 9.75 12.61
C ARG A 65 -10.19 9.19 11.88
N PRO A 66 -9.24 10.03 11.46
CA PRO A 66 -7.98 9.58 10.90
C PRO A 66 -7.20 8.67 11.87
N MET A 67 -6.58 7.62 11.35
CA MET A 67 -5.75 6.67 12.09
C MET A 67 -4.33 6.61 11.50
N HIS A 68 -3.89 5.46 10.99
CA HIS A 68 -2.60 5.29 10.32
C HIS A 68 -2.61 6.00 8.97
N ARG A 69 -1.46 6.55 8.60
CA ARG A 69 -1.23 7.16 7.29
C ARG A 69 0.17 6.83 6.84
N GLU A 70 0.31 6.53 5.57
CA GLU A 70 1.60 6.36 4.94
C GLU A 70 1.60 6.86 3.50
N CYS A 71 2.79 7.20 3.02
CA CYS A 71 3.00 7.61 1.65
C CYS A 71 4.44 7.35 1.22
N GLY A 72 4.62 7.30 -0.10
CA GLY A 72 5.94 7.15 -0.68
C GLY A 72 5.90 6.72 -2.13
N PHE A 73 6.83 5.84 -2.50
CA PHE A 73 7.15 5.55 -3.89
C PHE A 73 7.32 4.05 -4.15
N ILE A 74 6.83 3.59 -5.31
CA ILE A 74 7.03 2.23 -5.83
C ILE A 74 7.87 2.31 -7.10
N ARG A 75 8.98 1.61 -7.13
CA ARG A 75 9.94 1.61 -8.25
C ARG A 75 10.12 0.20 -8.78
N LEU A 76 10.18 0.09 -10.09
CA LEU A 76 10.48 -1.17 -10.77
C LEU A 76 11.90 -1.07 -11.36
N LYS A 77 12.74 -2.08 -11.11
CA LYS A 77 14.08 -2.14 -11.69
C LYS A 77 13.93 -2.47 -13.19
N PRO A 78 14.43 -1.61 -14.11
CA PRO A 78 14.26 -1.80 -15.54
C PRO A 78 14.64 -3.21 -16.01
N ASP A 79 13.87 -3.74 -16.96
CA ASP A 79 14.07 -5.05 -17.59
C ASP A 79 14.01 -6.25 -16.62
N THR A 80 13.37 -6.09 -15.46
CA THR A 80 13.16 -7.15 -14.48
C THR A 80 11.76 -7.10 -13.88
N ASN A 81 11.40 -8.05 -13.03
CA ASN A 81 10.20 -8.01 -12.20
C ASN A 81 10.46 -7.47 -10.78
N LYS A 82 11.67 -6.96 -10.50
CA LYS A 82 12.09 -6.57 -9.15
C LYS A 82 11.53 -5.20 -8.80
N VAL A 83 10.93 -5.11 -7.61
CA VAL A 83 10.28 -3.91 -7.10
C VAL A 83 10.96 -3.44 -5.81
N ALA A 84 11.10 -2.13 -5.67
CA ALA A 84 11.46 -1.47 -4.42
C ALA A 84 10.31 -0.54 -4.01
N PHE A 85 9.91 -0.62 -2.74
CA PHE A 85 8.84 0.15 -2.13
C PHE A 85 9.41 0.94 -0.96
N ILE A 86 9.18 2.25 -0.95
CA ILE A 86 9.70 3.15 0.08
C ILE A 86 8.51 3.85 0.72
N SER A 87 8.36 3.73 2.03
CA SER A 87 7.26 4.34 2.79
C SER A 87 7.75 5.23 3.93
N ALA A 88 6.96 6.25 4.22
CA ALA A 88 7.04 7.04 5.45
C ALA A 88 5.68 7.03 6.13
N GLN A 89 5.66 6.62 7.40
CA GLN A 89 4.44 6.46 8.19
C GLN A 89 4.29 7.60 9.20
N ASN A 90 3.04 7.99 9.50
CA ASN A 90 2.72 9.03 10.48
C ASN A 90 3.10 8.68 11.93
N THR A 91 3.50 7.42 12.17
CA THR A 91 4.05 6.91 13.44
C THR A 91 5.54 7.24 13.64
N GLY A 92 6.18 7.85 12.65
CA GLY A 92 7.62 8.18 12.69
C GLY A 92 8.51 7.02 12.28
N ILE A 93 8.01 6.13 11.42
CA ILE A 93 8.73 4.99 10.84
C ILE A 93 8.94 5.24 9.35
N VAL A 94 10.11 4.86 8.84
CA VAL A 94 10.38 4.77 7.40
C VAL A 94 10.85 3.36 7.07
N GLU A 95 10.43 2.86 5.92
CA GLU A 95 10.76 1.51 5.48
C GLU A 95 11.21 1.48 4.02
N VAL A 96 12.10 0.53 3.74
CA VAL A 96 12.48 0.12 2.39
C VAL A 96 12.18 -1.37 2.29
N GLU A 97 11.28 -1.71 1.39
CA GLU A 97 10.91 -3.08 1.07
C GLU A 97 11.32 -3.43 -0.35
N GLU A 98 11.73 -4.67 -0.57
CA GLU A 98 12.09 -5.19 -1.89
C GLU A 98 11.37 -6.50 -2.16
N GLY A 99 11.15 -6.79 -3.43
CA GLY A 99 10.47 -8.01 -3.85
C GLY A 99 10.20 -8.06 -5.34
N GLU A 100 9.07 -8.63 -5.72
CA GLU A 100 8.76 -8.95 -7.11
C GLU A 100 7.29 -8.71 -7.47
N VAL A 101 7.05 -8.33 -8.73
CA VAL A 101 5.71 -8.33 -9.34
C VAL A 101 5.57 -9.51 -10.31
N ASN A 102 4.55 -10.34 -10.13
CA ASN A 102 4.24 -11.48 -11.00
C ASN A 102 2.79 -11.39 -11.47
N GLY A 103 2.59 -11.01 -12.73
CA GLY A 103 1.24 -10.71 -13.25
C GLY A 103 0.64 -9.51 -12.51
N GLN A 104 -0.44 -9.74 -11.76
CA GLN A 104 -1.09 -8.72 -10.94
C GLN A 104 -0.86 -8.96 -9.44
N GLU A 105 0.23 -9.62 -9.07
CA GLU A 105 0.59 -9.87 -7.68
C GLU A 105 1.91 -9.17 -7.37
N LEU A 106 1.93 -8.28 -6.38
CA LEU A 106 3.14 -7.67 -5.83
C LEU A 106 3.43 -8.28 -4.47
N CYS A 107 4.62 -8.86 -4.30
CA CYS A 107 5.08 -9.43 -3.04
C CYS A 107 6.38 -8.76 -2.63
N ILE A 108 6.36 -8.03 -1.51
CA ILE A 108 7.52 -7.29 -0.99
C ILE A 108 7.76 -7.62 0.49
N THR A 109 9.00 -7.46 0.93
CA THR A 109 9.41 -7.61 2.34
C THR A 109 10.41 -6.53 2.71
N SER A 110 10.29 -6.02 3.93
CA SER A 110 11.19 -5.00 4.46
C SER A 110 12.63 -5.48 4.51
N HIS A 111 13.51 -4.73 3.87
CA HIS A 111 14.96 -4.86 3.99
C HIS A 111 15.53 -3.90 5.03
N SER A 112 14.91 -2.73 5.21
CA SER A 112 15.36 -1.73 6.18
C SER A 112 14.18 -1.02 6.81
N ILE A 113 14.23 -0.87 8.13
CA ILE A 113 13.25 -0.10 8.91
C ILE A 113 14.04 0.85 9.82
N ALA A 114 13.73 2.14 9.74
CA ALA A 114 14.25 3.15 10.65
C ALA A 114 13.11 3.91 11.31
N ARG A 115 13.38 4.49 12.48
CA ARG A 115 12.36 5.16 13.29
C ARG A 115 12.91 6.39 14.01
N MET A 116 12.02 7.32 14.34
CA MET A 116 12.33 8.45 15.20
C MET A 116 12.70 7.96 16.61
N SER A 117 13.56 8.72 17.31
CA SER A 117 14.07 8.35 18.64
C SER A 117 13.00 8.22 19.72
N PHE A 118 11.82 8.80 19.51
CA PHE A 118 10.67 8.74 20.41
C PHE A 118 9.47 8.01 19.80
N ALA A 119 9.70 7.17 18.79
CA ALA A 119 8.67 6.27 18.27
C ALA A 119 8.18 5.34 19.39
N LYS A 120 6.88 5.06 19.41
CA LYS A 120 6.25 4.28 20.47
C LYS A 120 6.71 2.80 20.41
N GLU A 121 6.81 2.17 21.57
CA GLU A 121 6.98 0.72 21.70
C GLU A 121 5.63 -0.04 21.63
N PRO A 122 5.62 -1.32 21.20
CA PRO A 122 6.76 -2.09 20.69
C PRO A 122 7.18 -1.61 19.30
N HIS A 123 8.45 -1.82 18.96
CA HIS A 123 8.98 -1.43 17.66
C HIS A 123 8.72 -2.52 16.61
N VAL A 124 8.33 -2.10 15.41
CA VAL A 124 8.23 -2.98 14.24
C VAL A 124 9.64 -3.36 13.80
N GLU A 125 9.89 -4.66 13.63
CA GLU A 125 11.17 -5.20 13.17
C GLU A 125 11.14 -5.68 11.71
N GLN A 126 9.98 -6.17 11.25
CA GLN A 126 9.80 -6.62 9.88
C GLN A 126 8.36 -6.40 9.39
N VAL A 127 8.23 -6.04 8.11
CA VAL A 127 6.97 -5.86 7.37
C VAL A 127 7.01 -6.71 6.10
N SER A 128 5.90 -7.36 5.78
CA SER A 128 5.71 -8.06 4.51
C SER A 128 4.33 -7.74 3.96
N LEU A 129 4.26 -7.29 2.70
CA LEU A 129 3.03 -6.83 2.07
C LEU A 129 2.79 -7.56 0.74
N PRO A 130 1.80 -8.48 0.70
CA PRO A 130 1.27 -9.02 -0.55
C PRO A 130 0.10 -8.15 -1.07
N LEU A 131 0.14 -7.72 -2.32
CA LEU A 131 -0.95 -6.99 -3.00
C LEU A 131 -1.39 -7.75 -4.25
N GLN A 132 -2.70 -8.00 -4.39
CA GLN A 132 -3.31 -8.63 -5.56
C GLN A 132 -4.78 -8.19 -5.77
N PRO A 133 -5.29 -8.08 -7.02
CA PRO A 133 -6.68 -7.72 -7.31
C PRO A 133 -7.72 -8.78 -6.94
N SER A 134 -7.33 -10.06 -6.90
CA SER A 134 -8.22 -11.23 -6.88
C SER A 134 -8.98 -11.49 -5.58
N LEU A 135 -8.86 -10.61 -4.58
CA LEU A 135 -9.69 -10.71 -3.37
C LEU A 135 -11.15 -10.22 -3.64
N LEU A 136 -11.47 -9.61 -4.78
CA LEU A 136 -12.80 -9.05 -5.11
C LEU A 136 -13.89 -10.07 -5.51
N PRO A 137 -15.18 -9.89 -5.14
CA PRO A 137 -16.29 -10.56 -5.81
C PRO A 137 -16.48 -10.02 -7.25
N PRO A 138 -17.02 -10.83 -8.17
CA PRO A 138 -17.03 -10.54 -9.60
C PRO A 138 -18.11 -9.52 -9.95
N CYS A 139 -17.88 -8.22 -9.79
CA CYS A 139 -18.63 -7.16 -10.50
C CYS A 139 -17.95 -5.79 -10.34
N ALA A 140 -17.98 -5.00 -11.42
CA ALA A 140 -17.69 -3.57 -11.52
C ALA A 140 -16.26 -3.14 -11.91
N PHE A 141 -15.89 -3.40 -13.18
CA PHE A 141 -14.98 -2.50 -13.90
C PHE A 141 -15.78 -1.29 -14.42
N SER A 142 -15.57 -0.11 -13.84
CA SER A 142 -15.98 1.18 -14.42
C SER A 142 -14.85 2.19 -14.20
N PRO A 143 -14.32 2.81 -15.27
CA PRO A 143 -13.14 3.69 -15.21
C PRO A 143 -13.39 5.07 -14.55
N GLN A 144 -14.54 5.27 -13.90
CA GLN A 144 -14.94 6.54 -13.27
C GLN A 144 -15.39 6.40 -11.81
N ARG A 145 -15.13 5.25 -11.17
CA ARG A 145 -15.50 5.00 -9.77
C ARG A 145 -14.28 4.51 -8.99
N ALA A 146 -14.13 4.96 -7.74
CA ALA A 146 -13.14 4.38 -6.83
C ALA A 146 -13.26 2.86 -6.85
N GLN A 147 -12.13 2.17 -7.04
CA GLN A 147 -12.07 0.72 -7.12
C GLN A 147 -12.10 0.14 -5.70
N ILE A 148 -12.75 -1.00 -5.53
CA ILE A 148 -12.82 -1.66 -4.22
C ILE A 148 -11.60 -2.59 -4.11
N ILE A 149 -10.96 -2.70 -2.93
CA ILE A 149 -9.97 -3.76 -2.63
C ILE A 149 -10.33 -4.37 -1.28
N PRO A 150 -10.30 -5.70 -1.15
CA PRO A 150 -10.14 -6.37 0.13
C PRO A 150 -8.66 -6.47 0.45
N TRP A 151 -8.22 -5.70 1.43
CA TRP A 151 -6.82 -5.66 1.86
C TRP A 151 -6.50 -6.85 2.77
N PRO A 152 -5.40 -7.60 2.53
CA PRO A 152 -4.86 -8.47 3.56
C PRO A 152 -4.30 -7.59 4.68
N GLY A 153 -4.65 -7.90 5.93
CA GLY A 153 -4.16 -7.18 7.10
C GLY A 153 -2.63 -7.14 7.12
N VAL A 154 -2.07 -6.00 7.53
CA VAL A 154 -0.64 -5.83 7.73
C VAL A 154 -0.15 -6.90 8.74
N CYS A 155 0.65 -7.86 8.28
CA CYS A 155 1.36 -8.77 9.17
C CYS A 155 2.59 -8.05 9.72
N LEU A 156 2.43 -7.39 10.87
CA LEU A 156 3.56 -6.89 11.65
C LEU A 156 4.12 -8.05 12.46
N SER A 157 5.31 -8.54 12.12
CA SER A 157 6.09 -9.41 13.01
C SER A 157 7.02 -8.54 13.86
N THR A 158 6.89 -8.68 15.18
CA THR A 158 7.91 -8.26 16.16
C THR A 158 8.96 -9.34 16.30
#